data_AF-A0ABD5V8T5-F1
#
_entry.id   AF-A0ABD5V8T5-F1
#
_cell.length_a   1.000
_cell.length_b   1.000
_cell.length_c   1.000
_cell.angle_alpha   90.00
_cell.angle_beta   90.00
_cell.angle_gamma   90.00
#
_symmetry.space_group_name_H-M   'P 1'
#
loop_
_entity.id
_entity.type
_entity.pdbx_description
1 polymer ?
#
loop_
_entity_poly.entity_id
_entity_poly.type
_entity_poly.pdbx_seq_one_letter_code
_entity_poly.pdbx_strand_id
1 'polypeptide(L)'
;MSRALYPQLDEVSEHEYDYAVSFHGTCTENVKVGGQAPRELRIGICEAINDVLTDTDVYAELGREGFRTDDDATLVNRLSTHTGVWIGQSKSVRETHGTEIVDAVADVLRDQL
;
A
#
# COMPACT_ATOMS: atom_id res chain seq x y z
N MET A 1 9.28 -15.67 -2.56
CA MET A 1 8.09 -16.53 -2.36
C MET A 1 8.10 -17.62 -3.43
N SER A 2 7.73 -18.86 -3.11
CA SER A 2 7.73 -19.97 -4.08
C SER A 2 6.38 -20.06 -4.78
N ARG A 3 6.39 -20.02 -6.13
CA ARG A 3 5.19 -20.18 -6.99
C ARG A 3 4.42 -21.47 -6.71
N ALA A 4 5.13 -22.53 -6.28
CA ALA A 4 4.54 -23.81 -5.91
C ALA A 4 3.53 -23.73 -4.74
N LEU A 5 3.61 -22.69 -3.90
CA LEU A 5 2.71 -22.49 -2.76
C LEU A 5 1.57 -21.50 -3.05
N TYR A 6 1.64 -20.79 -4.18
CA TYR A 6 0.67 -19.76 -4.56
C TYR A 6 0.34 -19.87 -6.04
N PRO A 7 -0.31 -20.95 -6.49
CA PRO A 7 -0.54 -21.20 -7.92
C PRO A 7 -1.38 -20.10 -8.60
N GLN A 8 -2.31 -19.47 -7.89
CA GLN A 8 -3.08 -18.33 -8.42
C GLN A 8 -2.25 -17.04 -8.52
N LEU A 9 -1.08 -16.99 -7.88
CA LEU A 9 -0.18 -15.86 -8.04
C LEU A 9 0.44 -15.83 -9.44
N ASP A 10 0.61 -17.01 -10.07
CA ASP A 10 1.07 -17.06 -11.46
C ASP A 10 0.03 -16.41 -12.38
N GLU A 11 -1.26 -16.72 -12.22
CA GLU A 11 -2.36 -16.11 -13.00
C GLU A 11 -2.40 -14.59 -12.83
N VAL A 12 -2.29 -14.07 -11.59
CA VAL A 12 -2.26 -12.63 -11.35
C VAL A 12 -0.98 -11.98 -11.91
N SER A 13 0.14 -12.71 -11.93
CA SER A 13 1.44 -12.22 -12.42
C SER A 13 1.63 -12.31 -13.93
N GLU A 14 0.72 -12.96 -14.64
CA GLU A 14 0.67 -12.98 -16.11
C GLU A 14 0.11 -11.68 -16.68
N HIS A 15 -0.50 -10.84 -15.83
CA HIS A 15 -1.03 -9.54 -16.18
C HIS A 15 -0.18 -8.41 -15.61
N GLU A 16 -0.02 -7.38 -16.43
CA GLU A 16 0.51 -6.08 -16.02
C GLU A 16 -0.67 -5.16 -15.70
N TYR A 17 -0.58 -4.46 -14.57
CA TYR A 17 -1.58 -3.49 -14.12
C TYR A 17 -0.97 -2.09 -14.14
N ASP A 18 -1.72 -1.08 -14.56
CA ASP A 18 -1.23 0.31 -14.46
C ASP A 18 -0.95 0.69 -13.00
N TYR A 19 -1.83 0.25 -12.11
CA TYR A 19 -1.77 0.50 -10.68
C TYR A 19 -1.89 -0.81 -9.91
N ALA A 20 -1.05 -0.99 -8.90
CA ALA A 20 -1.13 -2.10 -7.95
C ALA A 20 -0.97 -1.57 -6.51
N VAL A 21 -1.82 -2.06 -5.61
CA VAL A 21 -1.78 -1.73 -4.18
C VAL A 21 -1.70 -3.02 -3.38
N SER A 22 -0.79 -3.10 -2.41
CA SER A 22 -0.71 -4.22 -1.49
C SER A 22 -0.82 -3.77 -0.04
N PHE A 23 -1.73 -4.42 0.70
CA PHE A 23 -1.94 -4.19 2.13
C PHE A 23 -1.22 -5.26 2.95
N HIS A 24 -0.43 -4.84 3.93
CA HIS A 24 0.44 -5.70 4.73
C HIS A 24 0.25 -5.45 6.23
N GLY A 25 0.41 -6.52 7.01
CA GLY A 25 0.54 -6.43 8.46
C GLY A 25 1.96 -6.01 8.87
N THR A 26 2.07 -5.07 9.79
CA THR A 26 3.33 -4.65 10.41
C THR A 26 3.21 -4.67 11.94
N CYS A 27 4.35 -4.54 12.63
CA CYS A 27 4.39 -4.37 14.09
C CYS A 27 4.47 -2.90 14.51
N THR A 28 4.38 -1.96 13.57
CA THR A 28 4.42 -0.52 13.85
C THR A 28 3.02 0.00 14.09
N GLU A 29 2.83 0.89 15.05
CA GLU A 29 1.52 1.49 15.34
C GLU A 29 1.02 2.33 14.15
N ASN A 30 1.89 3.16 13.58
CA ASN A 30 1.57 4.03 12.45
C ASN A 30 1.52 3.28 11.12
N VAL A 31 0.67 3.79 10.23
CA VAL A 31 0.54 3.32 8.85
C VAL A 31 1.76 3.77 8.04
N LYS A 32 2.33 2.86 7.25
CA LYS A 32 3.50 3.12 6.42
C LYS A 32 3.13 3.03 4.94
N VAL A 33 3.48 4.04 4.16
CA VAL A 33 3.25 4.07 2.72
C VAL A 33 4.58 4.00 1.96
N GLY A 34 4.83 2.88 1.31
CA GLY A 34 6.01 2.58 0.51
C GLY A 34 5.66 2.25 -0.94
N GLY A 35 6.58 1.56 -1.63
CA GLY A 35 6.44 1.20 -3.03
C GLY A 35 7.10 2.19 -4.00
N GLN A 36 7.09 1.83 -5.28
CA GLN A 36 7.68 2.61 -6.37
C GLN A 36 6.80 3.72 -6.92
N ALA A 37 5.56 3.84 -6.44
CA ALA A 37 4.70 4.97 -6.77
C ALA A 37 5.43 6.32 -6.60
N PRO A 38 5.17 7.31 -7.48
CA PRO A 38 5.75 8.65 -7.36
C PRO A 38 5.59 9.20 -5.94
N ARG A 39 6.62 9.91 -5.46
CA ARG A 39 6.64 10.39 -4.07
C ARG A 39 5.42 11.26 -3.74
N GLU A 40 4.97 12.08 -4.69
CA GLU A 40 3.80 12.95 -4.56
C GLU A 40 2.51 12.14 -4.37
N LEU A 41 2.32 11.07 -5.16
CA LEU A 41 1.18 10.17 -4.99
C LEU A 41 1.20 9.49 -3.61
N ARG A 42 2.36 9.03 -3.17
CA ARG A 42 2.48 8.43 -1.81
C ARG A 42 2.19 9.43 -0.70
N ILE A 43 2.54 10.71 -0.89
CA ILE A 43 2.16 11.78 0.04
C ILE A 43 0.66 11.99 0.05
N GLY A 44 0.02 12.09 -1.12
CA GLY A 44 -1.43 12.23 -1.22
C GLY A 44 -2.17 11.05 -0.56
N ILE A 45 -1.65 9.83 -0.68
CA ILE A 45 -2.17 8.67 0.04
C ILE A 45 -2.00 8.83 1.56
N CYS A 46 -0.84 9.28 2.05
CA CYS A 46 -0.67 9.54 3.48
C CYS A 46 -1.66 10.60 3.98
N GLU A 47 -1.84 11.69 3.24
CA GLU A 47 -2.76 12.78 3.59
C GLU A 47 -4.21 12.29 3.66
N ALA A 48 -4.68 11.59 2.62
CA ALA A 48 -6.03 11.02 2.60
C ALA A 48 -6.27 10.03 3.74
N ILE A 49 -5.27 9.21 4.09
CA ILE A 49 -5.38 8.32 5.25
C ILE A 49 -5.42 9.12 6.56
N ASN A 50 -4.61 10.18 6.69
CA ASN A 50 -4.62 11.03 7.88
C ASN A 50 -5.95 11.75 8.08
N ASP A 51 -6.62 12.15 6.99
CA ASP A 51 -7.93 12.81 7.04
C ASP A 51 -9.03 11.90 7.63
N VAL A 52 -8.95 10.59 7.39
CA VAL A 52 -9.89 9.62 7.98
C VAL A 52 -9.48 9.15 9.38
N LEU A 53 -8.28 9.52 9.85
CA LEU A 53 -7.73 9.14 11.16
C LEU A 53 -7.58 10.34 12.13
N THR A 54 -8.17 11.50 11.81
CA THR A 54 -7.97 12.78 12.52
C THR A 54 -8.23 12.75 14.03
N ASP A 55 -9.15 11.91 14.48
CA ASP A 55 -9.52 11.76 15.89
C ASP A 55 -8.83 10.57 16.58
N THR A 56 -7.69 10.12 16.05
CA THR A 56 -6.93 8.96 16.57
C THR A 56 -5.47 9.30 16.87
N ASP A 57 -4.81 8.46 17.66
CA ASP A 57 -3.35 8.55 17.89
C ASP A 57 -2.51 7.93 16.75
N VAL A 58 -3.17 7.40 15.71
CA VAL A 58 -2.52 6.74 14.57
C VAL A 58 -2.46 7.69 13.39
N TYR A 59 -1.33 7.72 12.70
CA TYR A 59 -1.19 8.46 11.46
C TYR A 59 -0.46 7.64 10.39
N ALA A 60 -0.63 8.04 9.13
CA ALA A 60 0.11 7.57 7.99
C ALA A 60 1.32 8.45 7.68
N GLU A 61 2.42 7.79 7.37
CA GLU A 61 3.64 8.45 6.93
C GLU A 61 4.38 7.64 5.86
N LEU A 62 5.28 8.30 5.13
CA LEU A 62 6.12 7.64 4.15
C LEU A 62 7.00 6.58 4.83
N GLY A 63 6.99 5.38 4.25
CA GLY A 63 7.88 4.30 4.64
C GLY A 63 9.34 4.68 4.45
N ARG A 64 10.17 4.36 5.45
CA ARG A 64 11.63 4.50 5.43
C ARG A 64 12.27 3.14 5.67
N GLU A 65 13.52 3.00 5.25
CA GLU A 65 14.30 1.76 5.43
C GLU A 65 13.50 0.53 4.95
N GLY A 66 13.28 -0.46 5.81
CA GLY A 66 12.52 -1.67 5.48
C GLY A 66 11.06 -1.43 5.08
N PHE A 67 10.49 -0.26 5.36
CA PHE A 67 9.14 0.13 4.95
C PHE A 67 9.10 0.93 3.65
N ARG A 68 10.26 1.29 3.08
CA ARG A 68 10.31 2.01 1.81
C ARG A 68 9.79 1.14 0.67
N THR A 69 10.11 -0.16 0.70
CA THR A 69 9.57 -1.22 -0.18
C THR A 69 9.57 -0.87 -1.68
N ASP A 70 10.60 -0.15 -2.12
CA ASP A 70 10.75 0.37 -3.49
C ASP A 70 11.66 -0.49 -4.38
N ASP A 71 12.02 -1.69 -3.92
CA ASP A 71 12.83 -2.64 -4.68
C ASP A 71 12.00 -3.38 -5.74
N ASP A 72 12.60 -3.63 -6.90
CA ASP A 72 11.99 -4.33 -8.05
C ASP A 72 11.60 -5.78 -7.74
N ALA A 73 12.14 -6.40 -6.69
CA ALA A 73 11.72 -7.75 -6.28
C ALA A 73 10.39 -7.73 -5.50
N THR A 74 9.94 -6.57 -5.04
CA THR A 74 8.68 -6.43 -4.31
C THR A 74 7.52 -6.70 -5.26
N LEU A 75 6.64 -7.64 -4.90
CA LEU A 75 5.58 -8.12 -5.78
C LEU A 75 4.69 -6.98 -6.31
N VAL A 76 4.27 -6.04 -5.48
CA VAL A 76 3.39 -4.94 -5.92
C VAL A 76 4.05 -4.07 -6.98
N ASN A 77 5.35 -3.83 -6.88
CA ASN A 77 6.11 -3.07 -7.88
C ASN A 77 6.29 -3.87 -9.18
N ARG A 78 6.44 -5.20 -9.09
CA ARG A 78 6.54 -6.08 -10.27
C ARG A 78 5.25 -6.18 -11.06
N LEU A 79 4.11 -6.12 -10.38
CA LEU A 79 2.79 -6.23 -11.01
C LEU A 79 2.34 -4.90 -11.63
N SER A 80 2.94 -3.79 -11.22
CA SER A 80 2.60 -2.46 -11.72
C SER A 80 3.53 -2.03 -12.87
N THR A 81 2.98 -1.52 -13.97
CA THR A 81 3.74 -0.85 -15.03
C THR A 81 4.01 0.62 -14.71
N HIS A 82 3.16 1.24 -13.91
CA HIS A 82 3.32 2.63 -13.48
C HIS A 82 3.46 2.78 -11.97
N THR A 83 2.53 2.21 -11.20
CA THR A 83 2.39 2.58 -9.79
C THR A 83 2.23 1.38 -8.87
N GLY A 84 3.30 1.02 -8.17
CA GLY A 84 3.27 0.07 -7.06
C GLY A 84 3.18 0.79 -5.72
N VAL A 85 2.10 0.59 -4.96
CA VAL A 85 1.91 1.15 -3.61
C VAL A 85 1.91 0.03 -2.59
N TRP A 86 2.75 0.16 -1.58
CA TRP A 86 2.79 -0.75 -0.44
C TRP A 86 2.25 -0.06 0.81
N ILE A 87 1.30 -0.67 1.51
CA ILE A 87 0.68 -0.11 2.72
C ILE A 87 0.88 -1.08 3.88
N GLY A 88 1.59 -0.65 4.91
CA GLY A 88 1.85 -1.42 6.12
C GLY A 88 1.03 -0.90 7.31
N GLN A 89 0.31 -1.79 7.99
CA GLN A 89 -0.60 -1.45 9.09
C GLN A 89 -0.48 -2.46 10.24
N SER A 90 -0.59 -2.00 11.48
CA SER A 90 -0.69 -2.89 12.63
C SER A 90 -1.97 -3.73 12.58
N LYS A 91 -2.04 -4.80 13.39
CA LYS A 91 -3.28 -5.57 13.54
C LYS A 91 -4.44 -4.69 14.05
N SER A 92 -4.20 -3.85 15.06
CA SER A 92 -5.25 -2.99 15.63
C SER A 92 -5.77 -1.99 14.60
N VAL A 93 -4.88 -1.38 13.80
CA VAL A 93 -5.27 -0.45 12.74
C VAL A 93 -6.15 -1.14 11.69
N ARG A 94 -5.78 -2.36 11.27
CA ARG A 94 -6.58 -3.12 10.29
C ARG A 94 -7.96 -3.49 10.81
N GLU A 95 -8.06 -3.85 12.09
CA GLU A 95 -9.33 -4.25 12.70
C GLU A 95 -10.26 -3.05 12.96
N THR A 96 -9.71 -1.88 13.29
CA THR A 96 -10.50 -0.69 13.64
C THR A 96 -10.77 0.24 12.46
N HIS A 97 -9.82 0.41 11.54
CA HIS A 97 -9.85 1.44 10.48
C HIS A 97 -9.59 0.88 9.07
N GLY A 98 -9.59 -0.44 8.91
CA GLY A 98 -9.17 -1.09 7.67
C GLY A 98 -9.98 -0.65 6.45
N THR A 99 -11.30 -0.50 6.62
CA THR A 99 -12.20 -0.10 5.52
C THR A 99 -11.98 1.36 5.13
N GLU A 100 -11.94 2.26 6.12
CA GLU A 100 -11.74 3.70 5.92
C GLU A 100 -10.42 3.99 5.21
N ILE A 101 -9.36 3.26 5.58
CA ILE A 101 -8.05 3.38 4.92
C ILE A 101 -8.10 2.88 3.48
N VAL A 102 -8.78 1.76 3.21
CA VAL A 102 -8.93 1.23 1.84
C VAL A 102 -9.71 2.21 0.96
N ASP A 103 -10.80 2.77 1.48
CA ASP A 103 -11.64 3.73 0.75
C ASP A 103 -10.84 5.01 0.45
N ALA A 104 -10.12 5.57 1.42
CA ALA A 104 -9.27 6.73 1.23
C ALA A 104 -8.18 6.50 0.16
N VAL A 105 -7.54 5.33 0.17
CA VAL A 105 -6.54 4.95 -0.85
C VAL A 105 -7.19 4.82 -2.23
N ALA A 106 -8.38 4.21 -2.30
CA ALA A 106 -9.10 4.04 -3.54
C ALA A 106 -9.55 5.38 -4.15
N ASP A 107 -9.96 6.35 -3.31
CA ASP A 107 -10.34 7.69 -3.75
C ASP A 107 -9.14 8.41 -4.40
N VAL A 108 -7.97 8.40 -3.76
CA VAL A 108 -6.75 9.01 -4.34
C VAL A 108 -6.37 8.37 -5.67
N LEU A 109 -6.48 7.06 -5.80
CA LEU A 109 -6.13 6.35 -7.03
C LEU A 109 -7.14 6.58 -8.15
N ARG A 110 -8.43 6.74 -7.84
CA ARG A 110 -9.45 7.09 -8.85
C ARG A 110 -9.18 8.44 -9.49
N ASP A 111 -8.62 9.39 -8.74
CA ASP A 111 -8.25 10.71 -9.27
C ASP A 111 -7.00 10.67 -10.19
N GLN A 112 -6.32 9.52 -10.28
CA GLN A 112 -5.19 9.29 -11.19
C GLN A 112 -5.58 8.54 -12.48
N LEU A 113 -6.82 8.05 -12.58
CA LEU A 113 -7.36 7.33 -13.73
C LEU A 113 -8.00 8.28 -14.75
#